data_AF-A0A533SJR4-F1
#
_entry.id   AF-A0A533SJR4-F1
#
_cell.length_a   1.000
_cell.length_b   1.000
_cell.length_c   1.000
_cell.angle_alpha   90.00
_cell.angle_beta   90.00
_cell.angle_gamma   90.00
#
_symmetry.space_group_name_H-M   'P 1'
#
loop_
_entity.id
_entity.type
_entity.pdbx_description
1 polymer ?
#
loop_
_entity_poly.entity_id
_entity_poly.type
_entity_poly.pdbx_seq_one_letter_code
_entity_poly.pdbx_strand_id
1 'polypeptide(L)'
;MTGEIEAQLGHMSPSTIDRLLRPWRGNGTRRGLSTTKPGTLLKNAIPIRTFSDWNENKSGFLEADLVAHCGESAEGFYLTTLSTVDVATGWCEPVVVWGKGQERVGGAVYHVRKRLPMPMLGLDADNGSEFINQSLYDYCRRNGIIFTRSRSYKKNDSCHVEQKNWTVIRRVIGYERFSSKAAFKALEGIYTLLRLYINFFQPVSKLVRKSRHGAKVYKLYDIAQTPYQRLLRSGVLTEDKKRELADTYSALNPVTLLREIRQSVEYLCT
;
A
#
# COMPACT_ATOMS: atom_id res chain seq x y z
N MET A 1 -10.59 -37.13 -3.12
CA MET A 1 -11.98 -36.64 -2.98
C MET A 1 -12.89 -37.72 -3.52
N THR A 2 -13.94 -38.10 -2.78
CA THR A 2 -14.96 -39.03 -3.30
C THR A 2 -15.86 -38.27 -4.30
N GLY A 3 -16.36 -38.95 -5.34
CA GLY A 3 -17.16 -38.31 -6.39
C GLY A 3 -18.44 -37.63 -5.88
N GLU A 4 -18.93 -38.06 -4.72
CA GLU A 4 -20.07 -37.47 -4.03
C GLU A 4 -19.77 -36.07 -3.47
N ILE A 5 -18.53 -35.84 -2.99
CA ILE A 5 -18.08 -34.53 -2.50
C ILE A 5 -17.93 -33.54 -3.66
N GLU A 6 -17.45 -34.00 -4.83
CA GLU A 6 -17.35 -33.16 -6.03
C GLU A 6 -18.71 -32.71 -6.55
N ALA A 7 -19.69 -33.63 -6.59
CA ALA A 7 -21.05 -33.30 -7.00
C ALA A 7 -21.71 -32.28 -6.05
N GLN A 8 -21.50 -32.44 -4.73
CA GLN A 8 -21.99 -31.51 -3.71
C GLN A 8 -21.32 -30.13 -3.82
N LEU A 9 -20.02 -30.06 -4.10
CA LEU A 9 -19.32 -28.79 -4.32
C LEU A 9 -19.81 -28.08 -5.60
N GLY A 10 -20.08 -28.82 -6.67
CA GLY A 10 -20.55 -28.26 -7.95
C GLY A 10 -21.98 -27.70 -7.91
N HIS A 11 -22.83 -28.19 -7.01
CA HIS A 11 -24.23 -27.74 -6.88
C HIS A 11 -24.44 -26.70 -5.76
N MET A 12 -23.39 -26.37 -5.02
CA MET A 12 -23.51 -25.51 -3.85
C MET A 12 -23.65 -24.04 -4.23
N SER A 13 -24.67 -23.36 -3.68
CA SER A 13 -24.81 -21.92 -3.84
C SER A 13 -23.74 -21.17 -3.03
N PRO A 14 -23.35 -19.94 -3.43
CA PRO A 14 -22.44 -19.10 -2.65
C PRO A 14 -22.88 -18.90 -1.20
N SER A 15 -24.19 -18.75 -0.95
CA SER A 15 -24.76 -18.61 0.39
C SER A 15 -24.61 -19.86 1.25
N THR A 16 -24.64 -21.05 0.65
CA THR A 16 -24.46 -22.32 1.35
C THR A 16 -22.99 -22.53 1.70
N ILE A 17 -22.08 -22.19 0.79
CA ILE A 17 -20.63 -22.16 1.06
C ILE A 17 -20.34 -21.22 2.24
N ASP A 18 -20.88 -20.00 2.22
CA ASP A 18 -20.68 -19.02 3.29
C ASP A 18 -21.21 -19.51 4.65
N ARG A 19 -22.36 -20.21 4.65
CA ARG A 19 -22.96 -20.77 5.86
C ARG A 19 -22.15 -21.94 6.43
N LEU A 20 -21.68 -22.85 5.59
CA LEU A 20 -20.89 -24.01 6.01
C LEU A 20 -19.49 -23.61 6.49
N LEU A 21 -18.91 -22.58 5.87
CA LEU A 21 -17.63 -22.03 6.29
C LEU A 21 -17.75 -21.11 7.51
N ARG A 22 -18.95 -20.74 7.96
CA ARG A 22 -19.17 -19.81 9.09
C ARG A 22 -18.48 -20.19 10.40
N PRO A 23 -18.41 -21.48 10.82
CA PRO A 23 -17.70 -21.88 12.04
C PRO A 23 -16.17 -21.82 11.88
N TRP A 24 -15.68 -21.99 10.65
CA TRP A 24 -14.25 -22.00 10.29
C TRP A 24 -13.73 -20.62 9.91
N ARG A 25 -14.64 -19.72 9.52
CA ARG A 25 -14.47 -18.27 9.55
C ARG A 25 -14.59 -17.84 11.01
N GLY A 26 -13.55 -18.14 11.79
CA GLY A 26 -13.33 -17.47 13.07
C GLY A 26 -13.51 -15.96 12.91
N ASN A 27 -13.80 -15.25 14.00
CA ASN A 27 -14.07 -13.80 14.04
C ASN A 27 -12.95 -12.90 13.43
N GLY A 28 -12.64 -13.05 12.15
CA GLY A 28 -11.32 -12.82 11.56
C GLY A 28 -11.37 -12.00 10.26
N THR A 29 -12.45 -11.26 10.03
CA THR A 29 -12.39 -10.02 9.23
C THR A 29 -12.30 -8.82 10.16
N ARG A 30 -11.37 -8.85 11.12
CA ARG A 30 -11.14 -7.74 12.04
C ARG A 30 -10.08 -6.81 11.43
N ARG A 31 -10.51 -5.59 11.14
CA ARG A 31 -9.65 -4.47 10.72
C ARG A 31 -8.46 -4.35 11.69
N GLY A 32 -7.27 -4.06 11.16
CA GLY A 32 -6.08 -3.87 11.97
C GLY A 32 -6.32 -2.87 13.11
N LEU A 33 -5.74 -3.16 14.28
CA LEU A 33 -5.83 -2.30 15.45
C LEU A 33 -5.08 -0.98 15.17
N SER A 34 -5.78 0.14 15.25
CA SER A 34 -5.18 1.48 15.18
C SER A 34 -4.47 1.78 16.50
N THR A 35 -3.20 2.20 16.45
CA THR A 35 -2.35 2.32 17.66
C THR A 35 -1.67 3.68 17.79
N THR A 36 -2.44 4.79 17.85
CA THR A 36 -1.81 6.12 17.99
C THR A 36 -2.57 7.08 18.93
N LYS A 37 -1.84 7.61 19.93
CA LYS A 37 -2.18 8.83 20.70
C LYS A 37 -1.01 9.81 20.53
N PRO A 38 -1.15 10.92 19.78
CA PRO A 38 0.03 11.72 19.41
C PRO A 38 0.11 13.07 20.16
N GLY A 39 1.35 13.53 20.44
CA GLY A 39 1.67 14.82 21.05
C GLY A 39 1.22 16.03 20.22
N THR A 40 0.93 17.14 20.89
CA THR A 40 0.12 18.26 20.37
C THR A 40 0.89 19.31 19.56
N LEU A 41 2.17 19.56 19.86
CA LEU A 41 2.89 20.72 19.29
C LEU A 41 3.27 20.54 17.81
N LEU A 42 3.87 19.41 17.45
CA LEU A 42 4.34 19.19 16.08
C LEU A 42 3.20 19.03 15.05
N LYS A 43 2.01 18.60 15.50
CA LYS A 43 0.80 18.53 14.67
C LYS A 43 0.42 19.87 14.07
N ASN A 44 0.66 20.97 14.79
CA ASN A 44 0.29 22.30 14.31
C ASN A 44 1.25 22.80 13.21
N ALA A 45 2.48 22.28 13.16
CA ALA A 45 3.48 22.63 12.16
C ALA A 45 3.33 21.84 10.84
N ILE A 46 2.66 20.69 10.87
CA ILE A 46 2.38 19.87 9.68
C ILE A 46 0.98 20.23 9.16
N PRO A 47 0.88 20.83 7.95
CA PRO A 47 -0.40 21.19 7.37
C PRO A 47 -1.33 19.99 7.23
N ILE A 48 -2.60 20.21 7.51
CA ILE A 48 -3.65 19.27 7.17
C ILE A 48 -3.84 19.31 5.66
N ARG A 49 -3.91 18.15 4.99
CA ARG A 49 -4.21 18.09 3.55
C ARG A 49 -5.53 18.80 3.26
N THR A 50 -5.46 19.94 2.58
CA THR A 50 -6.63 20.58 1.99
C THR A 50 -6.76 20.11 0.53
N PHE A 51 -7.98 20.01 0.02
CA PHE A 51 -8.24 19.55 -1.36
C PHE A 51 -7.62 20.47 -2.44
N SER A 52 -7.13 21.66 -2.07
CA SER A 52 -6.53 22.64 -2.98
C SER A 52 -5.01 22.48 -3.15
N ASP A 53 -4.32 21.86 -2.19
CA ASP A 53 -2.85 21.94 -2.12
C ASP A 53 -2.15 20.81 -2.90
N TRP A 54 -2.86 19.72 -3.18
CA TRP A 54 -2.36 18.58 -3.96
C TRP A 54 -3.08 18.50 -5.29
N ASN A 55 -2.34 18.67 -6.39
CA ASN A 55 -2.87 18.33 -7.70
C ASN A 55 -2.83 16.80 -7.86
N GLU A 56 -3.95 16.14 -7.55
CA GLU A 56 -4.10 14.68 -7.60
C GLU A 56 -3.82 14.07 -8.99
N ASN A 57 -3.76 14.89 -10.04
CA ASN A 57 -3.39 14.48 -11.40
C ASN A 57 -1.88 14.56 -11.67
N LYS A 58 -1.08 15.14 -10.76
CA LYS A 58 0.38 15.24 -10.90
C LYS A 58 1.05 14.09 -10.16
N SER A 59 1.95 13.39 -10.85
CA SER A 59 2.75 12.33 -10.21
C SER A 59 3.83 12.90 -9.28
N GLY A 60 4.18 12.14 -8.26
CA GLY A 60 5.15 12.50 -7.22
C GLY A 60 4.50 12.80 -5.86
N PHE A 61 3.19 12.59 -5.73
CA PHE A 61 2.42 12.88 -4.52
C PHE A 61 1.97 11.57 -3.89
N LEU A 62 2.62 11.18 -2.78
CA LEU A 62 2.45 9.87 -2.17
C LEU A 62 1.54 9.92 -0.95
N GLU A 63 0.56 9.02 -0.88
CA GLU A 63 -0.06 8.64 0.40
C GLU A 63 0.78 7.54 1.05
N ALA A 64 0.97 7.62 2.37
CA ALA A 64 1.75 6.68 3.16
C ALA A 64 0.99 6.17 4.39
N ASP A 65 1.17 4.89 4.70
CA ASP A 65 0.59 4.25 5.88
C ASP A 65 1.50 3.12 6.40
N LEU A 66 1.37 2.77 7.68
CA LEU A 66 2.02 1.60 8.28
C LEU A 66 1.04 0.45 8.46
N VAL A 67 1.34 -0.69 7.82
CA VAL A 67 0.62 -1.94 8.02
C VAL A 67 1.34 -2.79 9.06
N ALA A 68 0.68 -3.06 10.19
CA ALA A 68 1.23 -3.90 11.26
C ALA A 68 1.11 -5.41 10.96
N HIS A 69 2.20 -6.14 11.16
CA HIS A 69 2.25 -7.61 11.11
C HIS A 69 2.27 -8.19 12.53
N CYS A 70 1.19 -7.96 13.27
CA CYS A 70 1.11 -8.24 14.70
C CYS A 70 0.26 -9.47 15.06
N GLY A 71 -0.32 -10.16 14.07
CA GLY A 71 -1.30 -11.21 14.34
C GLY A 71 -2.54 -10.62 15.03
N GLU A 72 -3.00 -11.31 16.08
CA GLU A 72 -4.22 -10.96 16.80
C GLU A 72 -4.05 -9.89 17.90
N SER A 73 -2.82 -9.58 18.28
CA SER A 73 -2.51 -8.63 19.36
C SER A 73 -1.53 -7.57 18.88
N ALA A 74 -1.64 -6.33 19.37
CA ALA A 74 -0.62 -5.29 19.16
C ALA A 74 0.43 -5.23 20.27
N GLU A 75 0.42 -6.19 21.20
CA GLU A 75 1.38 -6.27 22.29
C GLU A 75 2.74 -6.77 21.79
N GLY A 76 3.82 -6.27 22.40
CA GLY A 76 5.19 -6.67 22.08
C GLY A 76 5.69 -6.17 20.72
N PHE A 77 6.85 -6.70 20.33
CA PHE A 77 7.50 -6.32 19.07
C PHE A 77 6.88 -7.03 17.86
N TYR A 78 6.73 -6.30 16.76
CA TYR A 78 6.31 -6.80 15.46
C TYR A 78 6.89 -5.94 14.35
N LEU A 79 7.04 -6.51 13.16
CA LEU A 79 7.40 -5.81 11.95
C LEU A 79 6.21 -5.02 11.41
N THR A 80 6.50 -3.94 10.70
CA THR A 80 5.51 -3.17 9.96
C THR A 80 5.92 -3.06 8.51
N THR A 81 4.99 -2.71 7.64
CA THR A 81 5.29 -2.34 6.26
C THR A 81 4.88 -0.90 6.06
N LEU A 82 5.83 -0.07 5.63
CA LEU A 82 5.54 1.23 5.04
C LEU A 82 4.97 0.99 3.64
N SER A 83 3.67 1.24 3.51
CA SER A 83 2.97 1.24 2.23
C SER A 83 2.94 2.66 1.71
N THR A 84 3.43 2.87 0.49
CA THR A 84 3.30 4.17 -0.17
C THR A 84 2.66 4.02 -1.53
N VAL A 85 1.86 4.99 -1.95
CA VAL A 85 1.22 5.01 -3.26
C VAL A 85 1.15 6.41 -3.85
N ASP A 86 1.56 6.56 -5.11
CA ASP A 86 1.39 7.78 -5.88
C ASP A 86 -0.08 7.96 -6.26
N VAL A 87 -0.66 9.10 -5.90
CA VAL A 87 -2.09 9.36 -6.09
C VAL A 87 -2.46 9.40 -7.58
N ALA A 88 -1.62 10.00 -8.42
CA ALA A 88 -1.90 10.13 -9.86
C ALA A 88 -1.79 8.79 -10.59
N THR A 89 -0.67 8.08 -10.41
CA THR A 89 -0.35 6.88 -11.20
C THR A 89 -0.79 5.58 -10.52
N GLY A 90 -0.95 5.57 -9.20
CA GLY A 90 -1.15 4.35 -8.42
C GLY A 90 0.13 3.53 -8.21
N TRP A 91 1.31 4.10 -8.53
CA TRP A 91 2.62 3.48 -8.32
C TRP A 91 2.83 3.22 -6.84
N CYS A 92 3.18 2.00 -6.47
CA CYS A 92 3.23 1.56 -5.08
C CYS A 92 4.62 1.03 -4.70
N GLU A 93 5.12 1.49 -3.57
CA GLU A 93 6.40 1.05 -2.99
C GLU A 93 6.18 0.54 -1.56
N PRO A 94 5.98 -0.79 -1.37
CA PRO A 94 5.98 -1.40 -0.05
C PRO A 94 7.42 -1.61 0.45
N VAL A 95 7.69 -1.20 1.69
CA VAL A 95 8.99 -1.39 2.36
C VAL A 95 8.76 -1.93 3.76
N VAL A 96 9.40 -3.06 4.08
CA VAL A 96 9.37 -3.60 5.45
C VAL A 96 10.17 -2.71 6.40
N VAL A 97 9.65 -2.52 7.61
CA VAL A 97 10.23 -1.69 8.66
C VAL A 97 10.32 -2.50 9.95
N TRP A 98 11.44 -2.36 10.66
CA TRP A 98 11.68 -3.03 11.94
C TRP A 98 10.88 -2.36 13.06
N GLY A 99 9.59 -2.66 13.12
CA GLY A 99 8.61 -2.01 14.00
C GLY A 99 8.25 -0.59 13.57
N LYS A 100 7.61 0.17 14.46
CA LYS A 100 7.06 1.52 14.16
C LYS A 100 7.87 2.70 14.71
N GLY A 101 9.18 2.50 14.92
CA GLY A 101 10.06 3.56 15.44
C GLY A 101 10.27 4.68 14.41
N GLN A 102 10.20 5.95 14.86
CA GLN A 102 10.28 7.15 14.01
C GLN A 102 11.49 7.15 13.06
N GLU A 103 12.68 6.84 13.57
CA GLU A 103 13.91 6.81 12.76
C GLU A 103 13.84 5.73 11.67
N ARG A 104 13.27 4.56 11.99
CA ARG A 104 13.18 3.43 11.06
C ARG A 104 12.17 3.71 9.95
N VAL A 105 11.06 4.36 10.30
CA VAL A 105 10.05 4.81 9.34
C VAL A 105 10.61 5.92 8.46
N GLY A 106 11.35 6.88 9.03
CA GLY A 106 12.07 7.90 8.26
C GLY A 106 13.10 7.30 7.29
N GLY A 107 13.86 6.29 7.73
CA GLY A 107 14.75 5.52 6.87
C GLY A 107 14.02 4.81 5.72
N ALA A 108 12.86 4.21 6.01
CA ALA A 108 12.03 3.60 4.98
C ALA A 108 11.49 4.62 3.95
N VAL A 109 11.08 5.82 4.39
CA VAL A 109 10.68 6.93 3.49
C VAL A 109 11.86 7.36 2.60
N TYR A 110 13.07 7.43 3.15
CA TYR A 110 14.28 7.68 2.37
C TYR A 110 14.50 6.62 1.30
N HIS A 111 14.36 5.33 1.64
CA HIS A 111 14.48 4.23 0.68
C HIS A 111 13.40 4.28 -0.41
N VAL A 112 12.14 4.58 -0.06
CA VAL A 112 11.07 4.79 -1.05
C VAL A 112 11.48 5.87 -2.04
N ARG A 113 11.87 7.07 -1.56
CA ARG A 113 12.26 8.18 -2.45
C ARG A 113 13.37 7.81 -3.42
N LYS A 114 14.36 7.01 -2.99
CA LYS A 114 15.46 6.56 -3.84
C LYS A 114 15.04 5.56 -4.91
N ARG A 115 13.96 4.80 -4.69
CA ARG A 115 13.44 3.79 -5.62
C ARG A 115 12.40 4.32 -6.59
N LEU A 116 11.77 5.46 -6.28
CA LEU A 116 10.76 6.04 -7.15
C LEU A 116 11.36 6.39 -8.52
N PRO A 117 10.66 6.06 -9.61
CA PRO A 117 11.07 6.50 -10.95
C PRO A 117 10.82 7.99 -11.21
N MET A 118 10.12 8.67 -10.31
CA MET A 118 9.77 10.09 -10.39
C MET A 118 10.14 10.83 -9.09
N PRO A 119 10.27 12.16 -9.12
CA PRO A 119 10.49 12.94 -7.90
C PRO A 119 9.37 12.75 -6.87
N MET A 120 9.73 12.58 -5.60
CA MET A 120 8.79 12.72 -4.49
C MET A 120 8.57 14.22 -4.22
N LEU A 121 7.42 14.74 -4.61
CA LEU A 121 6.99 16.13 -4.43
C LEU A 121 6.21 16.33 -3.14
N GLY A 122 5.44 15.32 -2.72
CA GLY A 122 4.67 15.37 -1.50
C GLY A 122 4.52 14.01 -0.84
N LEU A 123 4.37 14.03 0.48
CA LEU A 123 4.11 12.88 1.32
C LEU A 123 2.93 13.22 2.23
N ASP A 124 1.86 12.43 2.15
CA ASP A 124 0.67 12.56 2.99
C ASP A 124 0.58 11.31 3.87
N ALA A 125 0.71 11.49 5.18
CA ALA A 125 0.67 10.41 6.14
C ALA A 125 -0.49 10.58 7.13
N ASP A 126 -0.79 9.52 7.86
CA ASP A 126 -1.75 9.62 8.96
C ASP A 126 -1.18 10.41 10.16
N ASN A 127 -1.98 10.55 11.21
CA ASN A 127 -1.57 11.28 12.42
C ASN A 127 -0.72 10.44 13.37
N GLY A 128 -0.18 9.31 12.93
CA GLY A 128 0.62 8.42 13.76
C GLY A 128 1.92 9.04 14.24
N SER A 129 2.30 8.75 15.48
CA SER A 129 3.53 9.28 16.07
C SER A 129 4.80 8.83 15.34
N GLU A 130 4.71 7.72 14.61
CA GLU A 130 5.73 7.24 13.68
C GLU A 130 6.06 8.24 12.57
N PHE A 131 5.06 8.99 12.07
CA PHE A 131 5.19 9.96 10.99
C PHE A 131 5.28 11.39 11.53
N ILE A 132 4.53 11.71 12.58
CA ILE A 132 4.50 13.02 13.21
C ILE A 132 5.72 13.16 14.14
N ASN A 133 6.89 13.40 13.54
CA ASN A 133 8.15 13.61 14.25
C ASN A 133 9.07 14.63 13.55
N GLN A 134 9.94 15.28 14.33
CA GLN A 134 10.78 16.39 13.86
C GLN A 134 11.78 15.95 12.78
N SER A 135 12.33 14.74 12.91
CA SER A 135 13.31 14.19 11.96
C SER A 135 12.73 14.03 10.56
N LEU A 136 11.53 13.44 10.45
CA LEU A 136 10.83 13.30 9.17
C LEU A 136 10.41 14.66 8.60
N TYR A 137 9.93 15.57 9.45
CA TYR A 137 9.60 16.93 9.03
C TYR A 137 10.81 17.68 8.45
N ASP A 138 11.95 17.66 9.15
CA ASP A 138 13.19 18.31 8.68
C ASP A 138 13.76 17.63 7.44
N TYR A 139 13.63 16.31 7.32
CA TYR A 139 13.97 15.59 6.10
C TYR A 139 13.13 16.06 4.92
N CYS A 140 11.80 16.14 5.07
CA CYS A 140 10.91 16.62 4.01
C CYS A 140 11.23 18.06 3.63
N ARG A 141 11.39 18.96 4.61
CA ARG A 141 11.75 20.37 4.38
C ARG A 141 13.07 20.50 3.60
N ARG A 142 14.12 19.81 4.03
CA ARG A 142 15.44 19.85 3.36
C ARG A 142 15.42 19.34 1.93
N ASN A 143 14.48 18.46 1.60
CA ASN A 143 14.36 17.86 0.27
C ASN A 143 13.25 18.48 -0.59
N GLY A 144 12.62 19.57 -0.13
CA GLY A 144 11.53 20.24 -0.85
C GLY A 144 10.27 19.38 -1.00
N ILE A 145 10.05 18.44 -0.07
CA ILE A 145 8.89 17.54 -0.07
C ILE A 145 7.80 18.20 0.76
N ILE A 146 6.62 18.39 0.17
CA ILE A 146 5.43 18.90 0.87
C ILE A 146 4.91 17.79 1.78
N PHE A 147 5.12 17.92 3.08
CA PHE A 147 4.65 16.94 4.06
C PHE A 147 3.32 17.39 4.65
N THR A 148 2.27 16.61 4.43
CA THR A 148 0.92 16.84 4.96
C THR A 148 0.46 15.68 5.83
N ARG A 149 -0.58 15.95 6.62
CA ARG A 149 -1.28 14.92 7.40
C ARG A 149 -2.76 14.88 7.08
N SER A 150 -3.34 13.69 7.18
CA SER A 150 -4.78 13.51 7.05
C SER A 150 -5.57 14.20 8.18
N ARG A 151 -6.82 14.57 7.92
CA ARG A 151 -7.71 15.11 8.97
C ARG A 151 -8.06 14.02 9.95
N SER A 152 -8.02 14.36 11.25
CA SER A 152 -8.57 13.48 12.28
C SER A 152 -10.04 13.14 11.95
N TYR A 153 -10.37 11.85 11.99
CA TYR A 153 -11.70 11.28 11.75
C TYR A 153 -12.25 11.33 10.30
N LYS A 154 -11.45 11.66 9.28
CA LYS A 154 -11.87 11.53 7.86
C LYS A 154 -11.15 10.39 7.13
N LYS A 155 -11.80 9.23 7.06
CA LYS A 155 -11.32 8.02 6.37
C LYS A 155 -11.08 8.17 4.86
N ASN A 156 -11.61 9.21 4.22
CA ASN A 156 -11.46 9.38 2.78
C ASN A 156 -10.12 10.04 2.38
N ASP A 157 -9.38 10.61 3.32
CA ASP A 157 -8.17 11.39 3.02
C ASP A 157 -6.95 10.51 2.65
N SER A 158 -7.01 9.20 2.94
CA SER A 158 -5.92 8.23 2.67
C SER A 158 -6.43 7.01 1.89
N CYS A 159 -7.46 7.20 1.06
CA CYS A 159 -8.19 6.09 0.46
C CYS A 159 -7.37 5.27 -0.54
N HIS A 160 -6.34 5.85 -1.17
CA HIS A 160 -5.52 5.14 -2.14
C HIS A 160 -4.57 4.18 -1.43
N VAL A 161 -3.92 4.63 -0.35
CA VAL A 161 -3.03 3.77 0.42
C VAL A 161 -3.81 2.69 1.17
N GLU A 162 -4.99 3.00 1.71
CA GLU A 162 -5.87 1.98 2.32
C GLU A 162 -6.25 0.86 1.34
N GLN A 163 -6.57 1.22 0.09
CA GLN A 163 -6.83 0.23 -0.96
C GLN A 163 -5.61 -0.66 -1.21
N LYS A 164 -4.41 -0.06 -1.31
CA LYS A 164 -3.16 -0.80 -1.55
C LYS A 164 -2.76 -1.67 -0.36
N ASN A 165 -3.01 -1.22 0.87
CA ASN A 165 -2.78 -2.03 2.07
C ASN A 165 -3.56 -3.33 2.00
N TRP A 166 -4.81 -3.29 1.55
CA TRP A 166 -5.59 -4.50 1.37
C TRP A 166 -5.10 -5.33 0.18
N THR A 167 -5.00 -4.74 -1.02
CA THR A 167 -4.72 -5.51 -2.25
C THR A 167 -3.29 -6.00 -2.37
N VAL A 168 -2.30 -5.25 -1.88
CA VAL A 168 -0.87 -5.52 -2.04
C VAL A 168 -0.29 -6.18 -0.80
N ILE A 169 -0.62 -5.70 0.40
CA ILE A 169 0.02 -6.20 1.62
C ILE A 169 -0.81 -7.34 2.21
N ARG A 170 -2.04 -7.08 2.64
CA ARG A 170 -2.86 -8.08 3.36
C ARG A 170 -3.21 -9.29 2.51
N ARG A 171 -3.47 -9.12 1.22
CA ARG A 171 -3.81 -10.23 0.33
C ARG A 171 -2.62 -11.12 -0.02
N VAL A 172 -1.41 -10.55 -0.05
CA VAL A 172 -0.18 -11.29 -0.43
C VAL A 172 0.51 -11.87 0.80
N ILE A 173 0.65 -11.08 1.86
CA ILE A 173 1.41 -11.42 3.06
C ILE A 173 0.52 -11.99 4.17
N GLY A 174 -0.75 -11.59 4.24
CA GLY A 174 -1.67 -12.00 5.30
C GLY A 174 -1.69 -11.11 6.54
N TYR A 175 -2.08 -11.71 7.67
CA TYR A 175 -2.27 -11.03 8.96
C TYR A 175 -1.37 -11.55 10.06
N GLU A 176 -0.49 -12.52 9.75
CA GLU A 176 0.38 -13.18 10.72
C GLU A 176 1.31 -12.21 11.47
N ARG A 177 1.80 -12.69 12.62
CA ARG A 177 2.80 -11.96 13.38
C ARG A 177 4.19 -12.24 12.84
N PHE A 178 4.91 -11.17 12.47
CA PHE A 178 6.33 -11.25 12.14
C PHE A 178 7.13 -10.41 13.12
N SER A 179 8.17 -10.98 13.73
CA SER A 179 8.98 -10.30 14.75
C SER A 179 10.47 -10.69 14.71
N SER A 180 10.91 -11.41 13.67
CA SER A 180 12.28 -11.94 13.54
C SER A 180 13.07 -11.29 12.40
N LYS A 181 14.41 -11.35 12.48
CA LYS A 181 15.30 -10.88 11.40
C LYS A 181 15.14 -11.70 10.12
N ALA A 182 14.87 -13.00 10.26
CA ALA A 182 14.59 -13.88 9.13
C ALA A 182 13.32 -13.42 8.38
N ALA A 183 12.22 -13.16 9.11
CA ALA A 183 10.99 -12.65 8.52
C ALA A 183 11.18 -11.26 7.88
N PHE A 184 11.98 -10.38 8.49
CA PHE A 184 12.33 -9.10 7.88
C PHE A 184 13.02 -9.27 6.53
N LYS A 185 14.00 -10.19 6.45
CA LYS A 185 14.72 -10.47 5.19
C LYS A 185 13.84 -11.12 4.14
N ALA A 186 12.96 -12.05 4.54
CA ALA A 186 11.98 -12.65 3.64
C ALA A 186 11.01 -11.59 3.07
N LEU A 187 10.47 -10.70 3.92
CA LEU A 187 9.61 -9.59 3.48
C LEU A 187 10.33 -8.62 2.54
N GLU A 188 11.60 -8.30 2.81
CA GLU A 188 12.43 -7.47 1.92
C GLU A 188 12.57 -8.10 0.52
N GLY A 189 12.81 -9.42 0.46
CA GLY A 189 12.85 -10.18 -0.79
C GLY A 189 11.52 -10.17 -1.53
N ILE A 190 10.42 -10.49 -0.83
CA ILE A 190 9.06 -10.48 -1.40
C ILE A 190 8.73 -9.10 -1.98
N TYR A 191 9.00 -8.01 -1.25
CA TYR A 191 8.68 -6.67 -1.71
C TYR A 191 9.52 -6.20 -2.90
N THR A 192 10.73 -6.74 -3.07
CA THR A 192 11.55 -6.47 -4.26
C THR A 192 10.89 -7.01 -5.53
N LEU A 193 10.25 -8.18 -5.46
CA LEU A 193 9.50 -8.77 -6.57
C LEU A 193 8.10 -8.16 -6.71
N LEU A 194 7.40 -8.00 -5.58
CA LEU A 194 6.01 -7.55 -5.56
C LEU A 194 5.85 -6.15 -6.14
N ARG A 195 6.77 -5.21 -5.85
CA ARG A 195 6.74 -3.87 -6.43
C ARG A 195 6.81 -3.88 -7.96
N LEU A 196 7.57 -4.81 -8.55
CA LEU A 196 7.67 -4.94 -10.00
C LEU A 196 6.37 -5.50 -10.56
N TYR A 197 5.85 -6.55 -9.95
CA TYR A 197 4.59 -7.16 -10.37
C TYR A 197 3.42 -6.17 -10.35
N ILE A 198 3.22 -5.45 -9.25
CA ILE A 198 2.08 -4.53 -9.10
C ILE A 198 2.19 -3.29 -9.99
N ASN A 199 3.40 -2.76 -10.21
CA ASN A 199 3.56 -1.51 -10.97
C ASN A 199 3.58 -1.73 -12.48
N PHE A 200 4.12 -2.86 -12.95
CA PHE A 200 4.25 -3.14 -14.38
C PHE A 200 3.11 -4.00 -14.95
N PHE A 201 2.44 -4.83 -14.13
CA PHE A 201 1.51 -5.85 -14.64
C PHE A 201 0.12 -5.86 -14.00
N GLN A 202 -0.18 -5.01 -13.01
CA GLN A 202 -1.53 -4.91 -12.44
C GLN A 202 -2.22 -3.60 -12.87
N PRO A 203 -3.16 -3.66 -13.83
CA PRO A 203 -3.95 -2.50 -14.19
C PRO A 203 -4.82 -2.00 -13.03
N VAL A 204 -4.91 -0.68 -12.89
CA VAL A 204 -5.81 -0.02 -11.96
C VAL A 204 -6.72 0.96 -12.74
N SER A 205 -7.98 1.04 -12.34
CA SER A 205 -8.91 2.07 -12.79
C SER A 205 -9.03 3.16 -11.73
N LYS A 206 -9.05 4.42 -12.17
CA LYS A 206 -9.23 5.61 -11.34
C LYS A 206 -10.64 6.15 -11.54
N LEU A 207 -11.20 6.70 -10.46
CA LEU A 207 -12.52 7.31 -10.47
C LEU A 207 -12.42 8.68 -11.18
N VAL A 208 -13.08 8.81 -12.33
CA VAL A 208 -13.09 10.05 -13.13
C VAL A 208 -14.21 10.98 -12.68
N ARG A 209 -15.41 10.42 -12.46
CA ARG A 209 -16.58 11.19 -12.08
C ARG A 209 -17.40 10.43 -11.06
N LYS A 210 -17.90 11.16 -10.06
CA LYS A 210 -18.89 10.69 -9.10
C LYS A 210 -20.07 11.64 -9.13
N SER A 211 -21.25 11.16 -9.50
CA SER A 211 -22.49 11.92 -9.41
C SER A 211 -23.44 11.25 -8.41
N ARG A 212 -24.33 12.04 -7.81
CA ARG A 212 -25.36 11.56 -6.90
C ARG A 212 -26.72 12.00 -7.41
N HIS A 213 -27.63 11.05 -7.59
CA HIS A 213 -29.02 11.31 -7.95
C HIS A 213 -29.90 10.71 -6.84
N GLY A 214 -30.39 11.57 -5.94
CA GLY A 214 -31.08 11.16 -4.71
C GLY A 214 -30.19 10.28 -3.82
N ALA A 215 -30.64 9.05 -3.55
CA ALA A 215 -29.89 8.06 -2.77
C ALA A 215 -28.82 7.30 -3.59
N LYS A 216 -28.88 7.33 -4.94
CA LYS A 216 -27.98 6.55 -5.80
C LYS A 216 -26.71 7.34 -6.11
N VAL A 217 -25.57 6.66 -6.04
CA VAL A 217 -24.24 7.19 -6.39
C VAL A 217 -23.77 6.49 -7.66
N TYR A 218 -23.49 7.26 -8.69
CA TYR A 218 -22.95 6.78 -9.97
C TYR A 218 -21.47 7.10 -10.02
N LYS A 219 -20.67 6.12 -10.42
CA LYS A 219 -19.22 6.23 -10.52
C LYS A 219 -18.81 5.88 -11.94
N LEU A 220 -18.11 6.80 -12.59
CA LEU A 220 -17.47 6.58 -13.89
C LEU A 220 -15.98 6.41 -13.65
N TYR A 221 -15.44 5.29 -14.11
CA TYR A 221 -14.02 4.98 -14.03
C TYR A 221 -13.36 5.10 -15.41
N ASP A 222 -12.06 5.34 -15.42
CA ASP A 222 -11.27 5.33 -16.65
C ASP A 222 -10.91 3.91 -17.11
N ILE A 223 -10.24 3.86 -18.26
CA ILE A 223 -9.67 2.62 -18.80
C ILE A 223 -8.56 2.14 -17.85
N ALA A 224 -8.63 0.86 -17.48
CA ALA A 224 -7.64 0.23 -16.62
C ALA A 224 -6.24 0.30 -17.25
N GLN A 225 -5.28 0.83 -16.50
CA GLN A 225 -3.88 0.97 -16.93
C GLN A 225 -2.97 0.65 -15.75
N THR A 226 -1.81 0.06 -16.04
CA THR A 226 -0.82 -0.20 -15.00
C THR A 226 -0.21 1.11 -14.49
N PRO A 227 0.28 1.17 -13.24
CA PRO A 227 1.00 2.33 -12.76
C PRO A 227 2.15 2.78 -13.68
N TYR A 228 2.87 1.82 -14.26
CA TYR A 228 3.91 2.07 -15.27
C TYR A 228 3.36 2.82 -16.49
N GLN A 229 2.26 2.34 -17.09
CA GLN A 229 1.64 2.99 -18.24
C GLN A 229 1.13 4.41 -17.91
N ARG A 230 0.54 4.61 -16.73
CA ARG A 230 0.09 5.92 -16.26
C ARG A 230 1.26 6.87 -16.05
N LEU A 231 2.35 6.38 -15.48
CA LEU A 231 3.56 7.15 -15.25
C LEU A 231 4.19 7.60 -16.58
N LEU A 232 4.28 6.72 -17.58
CA LEU A 232 4.73 7.09 -18.93
C LEU A 232 3.88 8.23 -19.53
N ARG A 233 2.55 8.14 -19.37
CA ARG A 233 1.59 9.16 -19.87
C ARG A 233 1.65 10.48 -19.12
N SER A 234 2.15 10.49 -17.88
CA SER A 234 2.20 11.70 -17.05
C SER A 234 3.19 12.76 -17.55
N GLY A 235 4.14 12.37 -18.41
CA GLY A 235 5.15 13.28 -18.97
C GLY A 235 6.24 13.73 -17.99
N VAL A 236 6.25 13.22 -16.74
CA VAL A 236 7.22 13.65 -15.71
C VAL A 236 8.59 12.97 -15.83
N LEU A 237 8.70 11.91 -16.65
CA LEU A 237 9.92 11.11 -16.77
C LEU A 237 10.86 11.70 -17.82
N THR A 238 12.14 11.79 -17.46
CA THR A 238 13.25 11.99 -18.41
C THR A 238 13.35 10.82 -19.38
N GLU A 239 13.89 11.03 -20.58
CA GLU A 239 14.10 9.94 -21.56
C GLU A 239 14.96 8.79 -21.01
N ASP A 240 15.98 9.09 -20.21
CA ASP A 240 16.81 8.06 -19.56
C ASP A 240 15.98 7.15 -18.64
N LYS A 241 15.10 7.74 -17.82
CA LYS A 241 14.19 6.96 -16.96
C LYS A 241 13.13 6.20 -17.74
N LYS A 242 12.65 6.72 -18.87
CA LYS A 242 11.75 5.95 -19.74
C LYS A 242 12.46 4.71 -20.29
N ARG A 243 13.70 4.85 -20.75
CA ARG A 243 14.53 3.72 -21.22
C ARG A 243 14.78 2.70 -20.12
N GLU A 244 15.23 3.12 -18.95
CA GLU A 244 15.45 2.23 -17.80
C GLU A 244 14.20 1.43 -17.40
N LEU A 245 13.03 2.07 -17.38
CA LEU A 245 11.78 1.39 -17.09
C LEU A 245 11.35 0.45 -18.22
N ALA A 246 11.61 0.80 -19.48
CA ALA A 246 11.32 -0.06 -20.62
C ALA A 246 12.23 -1.30 -20.64
N ASP A 247 13.51 -1.15 -20.32
CA ASP A 247 14.48 -2.24 -20.18
C ASP A 247 14.07 -3.16 -19.02
N THR A 248 13.71 -2.56 -17.87
CA THR A 248 13.16 -3.30 -16.73
C THR A 248 11.92 -4.08 -17.16
N TYR A 249 10.94 -3.44 -17.81
CA TYR A 249 9.72 -4.10 -18.24
C TYR A 249 9.99 -5.28 -19.19
N SER A 250 10.89 -5.09 -20.15
CA SER A 250 11.23 -6.10 -21.16
C SER A 250 11.94 -7.32 -20.57
N ALA A 251 12.67 -7.14 -19.47
CA ALA A 251 13.33 -8.21 -18.75
C ALA A 251 12.40 -9.01 -17.81
N LEU A 252 11.19 -8.50 -17.52
CA LEU A 252 10.28 -9.11 -16.56
C LEU A 252 9.32 -10.09 -17.23
N ASN A 253 9.16 -11.27 -16.62
CA ASN A 253 8.11 -12.22 -16.97
C ASN A 253 7.07 -12.29 -15.83
N PRO A 254 5.81 -11.90 -16.08
CA PRO A 254 4.80 -11.82 -15.01
C PRO A 254 4.45 -13.18 -14.39
N VAL A 255 4.55 -14.28 -15.15
CA VAL A 255 4.30 -15.63 -14.64
C VAL A 255 5.42 -16.07 -13.70
N THR A 256 6.67 -15.79 -14.09
CA THR A 256 7.85 -16.10 -13.27
C THR A 256 7.84 -15.28 -11.98
N LEU A 257 7.60 -13.97 -12.07
CA LEU A 257 7.47 -13.10 -10.89
C LEU A 257 6.40 -13.60 -9.92
N LEU A 258 5.21 -13.95 -10.42
CA LEU A 258 4.13 -14.41 -9.56
C LEU A 258 4.46 -15.74 -8.87
N ARG A 259 5.15 -16.66 -9.57
CA ARG A 259 5.63 -17.92 -8.99
C ARG A 259 6.65 -17.66 -7.88
N GLU A 260 7.64 -16.81 -8.12
CA GLU A 260 8.68 -16.48 -7.14
C GLU A 260 8.11 -15.76 -5.91
N ILE A 261 7.15 -14.84 -6.12
CA ILE A 261 6.44 -14.18 -5.02
C ILE A 261 5.71 -15.22 -4.16
N ARG A 262 4.97 -16.15 -4.77
CA ARG A 262 4.23 -17.18 -4.04
C ARG A 262 5.17 -18.09 -3.24
N GLN A 263 6.24 -18.57 -3.85
CA GLN A 263 7.25 -19.38 -3.17
C GLN A 263 7.90 -18.63 -2.00
N SER A 264 8.21 -17.34 -2.18
CA SER A 264 8.79 -16.52 -1.14
C SER A 264 7.82 -16.27 0.02
N VAL A 265 6.52 -16.13 -0.27
CA VAL A 265 5.47 -16.01 0.75
C VAL A 265 5.26 -17.33 1.48
N GLU A 266 5.28 -18.47 0.79
CA GLU A 266 5.21 -19.79 1.44
C GLU A 266 6.36 -19.96 2.43
N TYR A 267 7.59 -19.60 2.04
CA TYR A 267 8.75 -19.63 2.93
C TYR A 267 8.66 -18.65 4.11
N LEU A 268 8.01 -17.49 3.94
CA LEU A 268 7.78 -16.55 5.04
C LEU A 268 6.88 -17.15 6.13
N CYS A 269 5.96 -18.04 5.75
CA CYS A 269 4.96 -18.65 6.63
C CYS A 269 5.42 -19.98 7.26
N THR A 270 6.60 -20.48 6.89
CA THR A 270 7.24 -21.67 7.49
C THR A 270 8.27 -21.30 8.55
#